data_AF-A0A1V5IQW0-F1
#
_entry.id   AF-A0A1V5IQW0-F1
#
_cell.length_a   1.000
_cell.length_b   1.000
_cell.length_c   1.000
_cell.angle_alpha   90.00
_cell.angle_beta   90.00
_cell.angle_gamma   90.00
#
_symmetry.space_group_name_H-M   'P 1'
#
loop_
_entity.id
_entity.type
_entity.pdbx_description
1 polymer ?
#
loop_
_entity_poly.entity_id
_entity_poly.type
_entity_poly.pdbx_seq_one_letter_code
_entity_poly.pdbx_strand_id
1 'polypeptide(L)'
;MKHPIRLATIFSASLLAAACVGAGAAGAASPDAQMRQAVLTLRGLIDRKGAERYFTYPKVRTVYPGRLAGSGVWPDDPWTGRDMLPGRSRGHYRYTVSPDRRHYRLTGYMERGVVVLSGGMPRSIMRAYDHRGEEGLNLIREYVEDHAARHDGLYPAPSDVEADGAVRLQPERRYWPSNPWDHRDMTQRGDRGSFSYTVSPDRSSYTLRLHRALKDDYVLHGSRGAGVWRHLLDTLEDEILRRSGRILSGYVDRWSLEHSGTLPTIVEMTPEGAVGATHVDWPSYPVDDGPMRPGTEPGSYTYSPGADGSYALRIHLHAGDFDVGGDAPRPAAPPHSTGAP
;
A
#
# COMPACT_ATOMS: atom_id res chain seq x y z
N MET A 1 -25.94 -36.25 35.56
CA MET A 1 -25.29 -37.42 34.95
C MET A 1 -24.78 -37.05 33.57
N LYS A 2 -23.51 -36.61 33.48
CA LYS A 2 -22.75 -36.41 32.24
C LYS A 2 -21.30 -36.76 32.60
N HIS A 3 -20.76 -37.81 31.98
CA HIS A 3 -19.39 -38.26 32.19
C HIS A 3 -18.40 -37.34 31.43
N PRO A 4 -17.31 -36.88 32.08
CA PRO A 4 -16.28 -36.08 31.43
C PRO A 4 -15.24 -36.96 30.71
N ILE A 5 -14.81 -36.46 29.55
CA ILE A 5 -13.75 -37.02 28.71
C ILE A 5 -12.39 -36.78 29.39
N ARG A 6 -11.56 -37.83 29.37
CA ARG A 6 -10.30 -37.98 30.11
C ARG A 6 -9.20 -37.02 29.63
N LEU A 7 -8.66 -36.23 30.56
CA LEU A 7 -7.31 -35.67 30.49
C LEU A 7 -6.30 -36.80 30.75
N ALA A 8 -5.36 -37.00 29.83
CA ALA A 8 -4.24 -37.92 30.00
C ALA A 8 -3.03 -37.17 30.60
N THR A 9 -2.61 -37.72 31.73
CA THR A 9 -1.46 -37.46 32.60
C THR A 9 -0.11 -37.63 31.92
N ILE A 10 0.85 -36.70 32.12
CA ILE A 10 2.31 -36.99 32.20
C ILE A 10 2.94 -35.96 33.16
N PHE A 11 3.01 -36.28 34.45
CA PHE A 11 4.21 -36.72 35.20
C PHE A 11 5.33 -35.69 35.37
N SER A 12 5.32 -35.05 36.54
CA SER A 12 6.49 -34.47 37.21
C SER A 12 7.49 -35.56 37.56
N ALA A 13 8.78 -35.33 37.30
CA ALA A 13 9.86 -36.09 37.92
C ALA A 13 11.07 -35.16 38.16
N SER A 14 11.14 -34.65 39.39
CA SER A 14 12.36 -34.10 39.99
C SER A 14 12.79 -35.08 41.08
N LEU A 15 13.94 -35.75 40.94
CA LEU A 15 14.78 -36.13 42.08
C LEU A 15 16.12 -36.75 41.64
N LEU A 16 17.18 -36.06 42.08
CA LEU A 16 18.53 -36.47 42.46
C LEU A 16 19.26 -37.58 41.68
N ALA A 17 20.38 -37.19 41.08
CA ALA A 17 21.61 -37.99 41.13
C ALA A 17 22.74 -37.09 41.68
N ALA A 18 23.11 -37.33 42.93
CA ALA A 18 24.33 -36.83 43.53
C ALA A 18 25.36 -37.97 43.61
N ALA A 19 26.61 -37.60 43.33
CA ALA A 19 27.86 -38.27 43.63
C ALA A 19 28.28 -39.48 42.75
N CYS A 20 29.14 -39.19 41.77
CA CYS A 20 30.44 -39.85 41.69
C CYS A 20 31.52 -38.79 41.44
N VAL A 21 32.56 -38.89 42.26
CA VAL A 21 33.68 -37.98 42.40
C VAL A 21 34.47 -37.91 41.08
N GLY A 22 34.38 -36.74 40.47
CA GLY A 22 35.30 -36.26 39.46
C GLY A 22 35.34 -34.76 39.63
N ALA A 23 36.01 -34.30 40.69
CA ALA A 23 36.49 -32.93 40.79
C ALA A 23 37.58 -32.72 39.72
N GLY A 24 37.21 -32.82 38.44
CA GLY A 24 37.86 -32.02 37.44
C GLY A 24 37.42 -30.60 37.75
N ALA A 25 38.36 -29.75 38.16
CA ALA A 25 38.14 -28.32 38.23
C ALA A 25 37.26 -27.93 37.04
N ALA A 26 36.16 -27.21 37.28
CA ALA A 26 35.56 -26.41 36.23
C ALA A 26 36.69 -25.46 35.80
N GLY A 27 37.51 -25.90 34.84
CA GLY A 27 38.73 -25.22 34.48
C GLY A 27 38.34 -23.81 34.15
N ALA A 28 38.97 -22.85 34.84
CA ALA A 28 38.71 -21.44 34.60
C ALA A 28 38.64 -21.24 33.09
N ALA A 29 37.50 -20.72 32.59
CA ALA A 29 37.29 -20.57 31.16
C ALA A 29 38.52 -19.91 30.56
N SER A 30 39.06 -20.44 29.45
CA SER A 30 40.29 -19.91 28.88
C SER A 30 40.14 -18.40 28.63
N PRO A 31 41.22 -17.59 28.70
CA PRO A 31 41.15 -16.17 28.40
C PRO A 31 40.47 -15.87 27.05
N ASP A 32 40.67 -16.72 26.04
CA ASP A 32 39.98 -16.63 24.76
C ASP A 32 38.46 -16.91 24.87
N ALA A 33 38.02 -17.86 25.70
CA ALA A 33 36.60 -18.09 25.96
C ALA A 33 35.96 -16.92 26.71
N GLN A 34 36.66 -16.38 27.72
CA GLN A 34 36.25 -15.17 28.42
C GLN A 34 36.17 -13.96 27.48
N MET A 35 37.12 -13.82 26.54
CA MET A 35 37.11 -12.73 25.55
C MET A 35 35.89 -12.83 24.61
N ARG A 36 35.52 -14.05 24.17
CA ARG A 36 34.28 -14.23 23.38
C ARG A 36 33.06 -13.79 24.16
N GLN A 37 32.98 -14.14 25.44
CA GLN A 37 31.88 -13.72 26.31
C GLN A 37 31.88 -12.20 26.52
N ALA A 38 33.04 -11.58 26.76
CA ALA A 38 33.20 -10.13 26.87
C ALA A 38 32.71 -9.39 25.62
N VAL A 39 33.05 -9.90 24.43
CA VAL A 39 32.61 -9.33 23.14
C VAL A 39 31.10 -9.51 22.92
N LEU A 40 30.52 -10.64 23.35
CA LEU A 40 29.06 -10.84 23.33
C LEU A 40 28.33 -9.89 24.31
N THR A 41 28.88 -9.67 25.49
CA THR A 41 28.37 -8.68 26.45
C THR A 41 28.42 -7.27 25.86
N LEU A 42 29.56 -6.88 25.27
CA LEU A 42 29.70 -5.58 24.60
C LEU A 42 28.71 -5.43 23.44
N ARG A 43 28.50 -6.49 22.65
CA ARG A 43 27.46 -6.52 21.61
C ARG A 43 26.08 -6.23 22.20
N GLY A 44 25.71 -6.89 23.30
CA GLY A 44 24.43 -6.66 23.97
C GLY A 44 24.24 -5.20 24.42
N LEU A 45 25.28 -4.56 24.95
CA LEU A 45 25.25 -3.14 25.32
C LEU A 45 25.05 -2.23 24.10
N ILE A 46 25.75 -2.51 22.99
CA ILE A 46 25.62 -1.77 21.73
C ILE A 46 24.21 -1.95 21.14
N ASP A 47 23.70 -3.19 21.11
CA ASP A 47 22.40 -3.52 20.55
C ASP A 47 21.26 -2.91 21.36
N ARG A 48 21.34 -2.94 22.71
CA ARG A 48 20.42 -2.22 23.59
C ARG A 48 20.39 -0.73 23.27
N LYS A 49 21.56 -0.10 23.10
CA LYS A 49 21.63 1.32 22.75
C LYS A 49 21.11 1.65 21.37
N GLY A 50 21.33 0.76 20.41
CA GLY A 50 20.69 0.85 19.10
C GLY A 50 19.17 0.81 19.24
N ALA A 51 18.63 -0.18 19.95
CA ALA A 51 17.18 -0.37 20.14
C ALA A 51 16.50 0.82 20.83
N GLU A 52 17.11 1.39 21.88
CA GLU A 52 16.63 2.60 22.57
C GLU A 52 16.55 3.84 21.64
N ARG A 53 17.25 3.81 20.50
CA ARG A 53 17.30 4.90 19.51
C ARG A 53 16.85 4.43 18.13
N TYR A 54 15.83 3.56 18.10
CA TYR A 54 15.19 3.09 16.88
C TYR A 54 16.18 2.50 15.87
N PHE A 55 17.14 1.70 16.35
CA PHE A 55 18.24 1.10 15.58
C PHE A 55 19.28 2.10 15.05
N THR A 56 19.48 3.21 15.74
CA THR A 56 20.60 4.14 15.49
C THR A 56 21.75 3.82 16.43
N TYR A 57 22.79 3.17 15.91
CA TYR A 57 23.91 2.66 16.70
C TYR A 57 24.86 3.77 17.18
N PRO A 58 25.58 3.55 18.30
CA PRO A 58 26.51 4.53 18.87
C PRO A 58 27.65 4.90 17.92
N LYS A 59 28.17 6.13 18.07
CA LYS A 59 29.38 6.57 17.35
C LYS A 59 30.60 5.82 17.91
N VAL A 60 31.65 5.68 17.11
CA VAL A 60 32.86 4.94 17.52
C VAL A 60 33.42 5.45 18.86
N ARG A 61 33.55 6.77 19.02
CA ARG A 61 34.05 7.40 20.24
C ARG A 61 33.20 7.22 21.52
N THR A 62 31.97 6.72 21.35
CA THR A 62 31.02 6.49 22.46
C THR A 62 31.00 5.05 22.95
N VAL A 63 31.50 4.10 22.16
CA VAL A 63 31.74 2.73 22.61
C VAL A 63 33.07 2.73 23.34
N TYR A 64 33.02 3.05 24.63
CA TYR A 64 34.17 3.19 25.53
C TYR A 64 33.70 3.03 26.98
N PRO A 65 34.51 2.48 27.90
CA PRO A 65 34.17 2.41 29.33
C PRO A 65 33.70 3.76 29.88
N GLY A 66 32.59 3.77 30.61
CA GLY A 66 31.99 4.97 31.22
C GLY A 66 31.40 5.99 30.24
N ARG A 67 31.55 5.82 28.92
CA ARG A 67 30.99 6.76 27.91
C ARG A 67 29.73 6.23 27.24
N LEU A 68 29.55 4.92 27.19
CA LEU A 68 28.32 4.33 26.69
C LEU A 68 27.29 4.42 27.82
N ALA A 69 26.33 5.34 27.72
CA ALA A 69 25.32 5.53 28.76
C ALA A 69 24.67 4.18 29.18
N GLY A 70 24.32 3.99 30.45
CA GLY A 70 23.73 2.71 30.90
C GLY A 70 24.66 1.50 30.88
N SER A 71 25.97 1.66 30.59
CA SER A 71 26.99 0.65 30.86
C SER A 71 27.34 0.64 32.35
N GLY A 72 26.40 0.25 33.21
CA GLY A 72 26.69 0.04 34.63
C GLY A 72 27.69 -1.10 34.87
N VAL A 73 27.83 -1.98 33.87
CA VAL A 73 28.82 -3.06 33.81
C VAL A 73 29.49 -3.01 32.45
N TRP A 74 30.80 -2.81 32.44
CA TRP A 74 31.65 -2.90 31.25
C TRP A 74 32.40 -4.23 31.29
N PRO A 75 32.61 -4.93 30.16
CA PRO A 75 33.35 -6.18 30.17
C PRO A 75 34.85 -5.96 30.42
N ASP A 76 35.46 -6.86 31.16
CA ASP A 76 36.90 -6.86 31.42
C ASP A 76 37.71 -7.52 30.29
N ASP A 77 38.95 -7.07 30.12
CA ASP A 77 40.03 -7.75 29.43
C ASP A 77 40.44 -9.00 30.23
N PRO A 78 40.28 -10.21 29.67
CA PRO A 78 40.58 -11.47 30.37
C PRO A 78 42.04 -11.68 30.76
N TRP A 79 42.98 -10.96 30.15
CA TRP A 79 44.41 -11.08 30.44
C TRP A 79 44.88 -10.09 31.50
N THR A 80 44.21 -8.95 31.65
CA THR A 80 44.62 -7.92 32.62
C THR A 80 43.64 -7.73 33.78
N GLY A 81 42.40 -8.22 33.66
CA GLY A 81 41.32 -8.00 34.64
C GLY A 81 40.91 -6.52 34.76
N ARG A 82 41.15 -5.72 33.73
CA ARG A 82 40.80 -4.29 33.66
C ARG A 82 39.74 -4.11 32.58
N ASP A 83 39.07 -2.95 32.54
CA ASP A 83 38.14 -2.62 31.46
C ASP A 83 38.70 -2.93 30.06
N MET A 84 37.90 -3.63 29.25
CA MET A 84 38.25 -3.91 27.86
C MET A 84 38.30 -2.60 27.06
N LEU A 85 39.40 -2.32 26.36
CA LEU A 85 39.62 -1.05 25.65
C LEU A 85 39.57 -1.19 24.13
N PRO A 86 39.25 -0.10 23.39
CA PRO A 86 39.38 -0.12 21.94
C PRO A 86 40.85 -0.26 21.52
N GLY A 87 41.11 -1.00 20.47
CA GLY A 87 42.45 -1.25 19.95
C GLY A 87 42.49 -2.46 19.01
N ARG A 88 43.71 -2.93 18.73
CA ARG A 88 43.95 -4.07 17.83
C ARG A 88 44.83 -5.16 18.44
N SER A 89 45.20 -5.00 19.71
CA SER A 89 46.01 -5.96 20.45
C SER A 89 45.12 -6.96 21.15
N ARG A 90 45.68 -8.09 21.57
CA ARG A 90 45.00 -9.07 22.44
C ARG A 90 44.32 -8.38 23.62
N GLY A 91 43.08 -8.78 23.93
CA GLY A 91 42.28 -8.18 25.00
C GLY A 91 41.53 -6.91 24.59
N HIS A 92 41.79 -6.36 23.41
CA HIS A 92 41.11 -5.15 22.92
C HIS A 92 39.99 -5.49 21.92
N TYR A 93 39.18 -4.48 21.60
CA TYR A 93 38.18 -4.57 20.54
C TYR A 93 38.29 -3.44 19.50
N ARG A 94 37.76 -3.68 18.31
CA ARG A 94 37.53 -2.66 17.29
C ARG A 94 36.05 -2.63 16.93
N TYR A 95 35.45 -1.45 17.10
CA TYR A 95 34.08 -1.18 16.67
C TYR A 95 34.09 -0.24 15.46
N THR A 96 33.38 -0.63 14.41
CA THR A 96 33.15 0.19 13.21
C THR A 96 31.67 0.21 12.91
N VAL A 97 31.15 1.36 12.52
CA VAL A 97 29.73 1.58 12.24
C VAL A 97 29.58 2.23 10.87
N SER A 98 28.53 1.89 10.13
CA SER A 98 28.20 2.53 8.86
C SER A 98 27.91 4.03 9.04
N PRO A 99 28.06 4.86 7.98
CA PRO A 99 27.78 6.29 8.05
C PRO A 99 26.36 6.63 8.55
N ASP A 100 25.37 5.84 8.13
CA ASP A 100 23.96 5.96 8.55
C ASP A 100 23.70 5.42 9.97
N ARG A 101 24.70 4.79 10.59
CA ARG A 101 24.63 4.15 11.90
C ARG A 101 23.55 3.09 12.03
N ARG A 102 23.24 2.37 10.95
CA ARG A 102 22.24 1.27 10.93
C ARG A 102 22.86 -0.13 10.88
N HIS A 103 24.17 -0.22 10.69
CA HIS A 103 24.93 -1.46 10.72
C HIS A 103 26.29 -1.24 11.39
N TYR A 104 26.78 -2.23 12.12
CA TYR A 104 28.10 -2.18 12.72
C TYR A 104 28.80 -3.53 12.67
N ARG A 105 30.12 -3.48 12.83
CA ARG A 105 31.01 -4.62 13.01
C ARG A 105 31.81 -4.42 14.28
N LEU A 106 31.83 -5.44 15.13
CA LEU A 106 32.58 -5.52 16.37
C LEU A 106 33.58 -6.67 16.24
N THR A 107 34.86 -6.37 16.42
CA THR A 107 35.94 -7.35 16.38
C THR A 107 36.61 -7.40 17.73
N GLY A 108 36.66 -8.56 18.37
CA GLY A 108 37.48 -8.79 19.57
C GLY A 108 38.77 -9.52 19.21
N TYR A 109 39.88 -9.06 19.77
CA TYR A 109 41.20 -9.62 19.50
C TYR A 109 41.58 -10.62 20.61
N MET A 110 41.69 -11.88 20.21
CA MET A 110 42.06 -13.00 21.08
C MET A 110 43.56 -13.29 20.98
N GLU A 111 44.07 -14.21 21.79
CA GLU A 111 45.45 -14.67 21.63
C GLU A 111 45.62 -15.42 20.31
N ARG A 112 44.64 -16.26 19.98
CA ARG A 112 44.59 -17.02 18.72
C ARG A 112 43.48 -16.49 17.82
N GLY A 113 43.78 -15.39 17.12
CA GLY A 113 42.91 -14.83 16.08
C GLY A 113 41.91 -13.81 16.61
N VAL A 114 40.74 -13.73 15.97
CA VAL A 114 39.72 -12.72 16.26
C VAL A 114 38.32 -13.32 16.29
N VAL A 115 37.44 -12.73 17.09
CA VAL A 115 35.99 -12.96 17.03
C VAL A 115 35.36 -11.74 16.35
N VAL A 116 34.56 -11.98 15.31
CA VAL A 116 33.89 -10.92 14.57
C VAL A 116 32.39 -11.10 14.72
N LEU A 117 31.74 -10.09 15.26
CA LEU A 117 30.29 -9.97 15.32
C LEU A 117 29.84 -8.79 14.47
N SER A 118 28.65 -8.91 13.91
CA SER A 118 27.96 -7.80 13.26
C SER A 118 26.59 -7.64 13.87
N GLY A 119 26.13 -6.40 13.92
CA GLY A 119 24.77 -6.07 14.29
C GLY A 119 24.23 -5.00 13.37
N GLY A 120 22.93 -4.87 13.35
CA GLY A 120 22.25 -3.96 12.45
C GLY A 120 20.75 -4.06 12.63
N MET A 121 20.06 -3.12 12.01
CA MET A 121 18.61 -3.15 11.97
C MET A 121 18.11 -4.45 11.33
N PRO A 122 17.22 -5.21 11.98
CA PRO A 122 16.72 -6.46 11.41
C PRO A 122 15.97 -6.20 10.09
N ARG A 123 16.15 -7.10 9.12
CA ARG A 123 15.48 -7.01 7.80
C ARG A 123 13.96 -6.92 7.92
N SER A 124 13.35 -7.59 8.91
CA SER A 124 11.90 -7.51 9.17
C SER A 124 11.45 -6.09 9.53
N ILE A 125 12.21 -5.38 10.37
CA ILE A 125 11.91 -4.00 10.73
C ILE A 125 12.14 -3.08 9.52
N MET A 126 13.22 -3.30 8.75
CA MET A 126 13.46 -2.53 7.53
C MET A 126 12.31 -2.68 6.52
N ARG A 127 11.78 -3.90 6.34
CA ARG A 127 10.58 -4.14 5.51
C ARG A 127 9.36 -3.41 6.05
N ALA A 128 9.14 -3.44 7.37
CA ALA A 128 8.03 -2.72 7.98
C ALA A 128 8.17 -1.19 7.79
N TYR A 129 9.39 -0.66 7.82
CA TYR A 129 9.63 0.77 7.57
C TYR A 129 9.44 1.13 6.11
N ASP A 130 9.92 0.30 5.18
CA ASP A 130 9.65 0.49 3.75
C ASP A 130 8.12 0.49 3.49
N HIS A 131 7.38 -0.46 4.08
CA HIS A 131 5.92 -0.54 3.93
C HIS A 131 5.20 0.70 4.50
N ARG A 132 5.56 1.16 5.71
CA ARG A 132 5.00 2.40 6.25
C ARG A 132 5.34 3.62 5.41
N GLY A 133 6.53 3.65 4.81
CA GLY A 133 6.91 4.69 3.86
C GLY A 133 6.04 4.66 2.61
N GLU A 134 5.71 3.47 2.09
CA GLU A 134 4.80 3.29 0.94
C GLU A 134 3.38 3.73 1.27
N GLU A 135 2.87 3.40 2.46
CA GLU A 135 1.57 3.89 2.97
C GLU A 135 1.56 5.42 3.07
N GLY A 136 2.62 6.01 3.63
CA GLY A 136 2.78 7.46 3.72
C GLY A 136 2.84 8.14 2.36
N LEU A 137 3.58 7.58 1.40
CA LEU A 137 3.66 8.12 0.03
C LEU A 137 2.30 8.04 -0.68
N ASN A 138 1.53 6.97 -0.46
CA ASN A 138 0.18 6.85 -1.01
C ASN A 138 -0.80 7.87 -0.42
N LEU A 139 -0.65 8.23 0.85
CA LEU A 139 -1.43 9.31 1.44
C LEU A 139 -1.07 10.67 0.81
N ILE A 140 0.23 10.95 0.62
CA ILE A 140 0.68 12.16 -0.08
C ILE A 140 0.13 12.18 -1.52
N ARG A 141 0.15 11.04 -2.21
CA ARG A 141 -0.45 10.87 -3.55
C ARG A 141 -1.92 11.30 -3.55
N GLU A 142 -2.71 10.81 -2.60
CA GLU A 142 -4.12 11.19 -2.45
C GLU A 142 -4.27 12.70 -2.25
N TYR A 143 -3.45 13.31 -1.40
CA TYR A 143 -3.54 14.75 -1.12
C TYR A 143 -3.15 15.59 -2.36
N VAL A 144 -2.15 15.14 -3.12
CA VAL A 144 -1.72 15.75 -4.39
C VAL A 144 -2.83 15.66 -5.44
N GLU A 145 -3.48 14.51 -5.57
CA GLU A 145 -4.58 14.30 -6.53
C GLU A 145 -5.83 15.10 -6.16
N ASP A 146 -6.17 15.15 -4.88
CA ASP A 146 -7.30 15.90 -4.36
C ASP A 146 -7.07 17.42 -4.44
N HIS A 147 -5.84 17.90 -4.21
CA HIS A 147 -5.46 19.28 -4.51
C HIS A 147 -5.74 19.61 -5.98
N ALA A 148 -5.29 18.77 -6.91
CA ALA A 148 -5.51 18.98 -8.34
C ALA A 148 -7.00 19.02 -8.69
N ALA A 149 -7.81 18.14 -8.10
CA ALA A 149 -9.27 18.13 -8.31
C ALA A 149 -9.93 19.46 -7.94
N ARG A 150 -9.42 20.18 -6.93
CA ARG A 150 -9.90 21.51 -6.54
C ARG A 150 -9.29 22.68 -7.30
N HIS A 151 -8.26 22.44 -8.11
CA HIS A 151 -7.46 23.46 -8.78
C HIS A 151 -7.40 23.20 -10.30
N ASP A 152 -8.57 22.97 -10.91
CA ASP A 152 -8.73 22.78 -12.37
C ASP A 152 -7.90 21.64 -12.97
N GLY A 153 -7.52 20.64 -12.16
CA GLY A 153 -6.64 19.54 -12.55
C GLY A 153 -5.15 19.91 -12.59
N LEU A 154 -4.74 21.03 -11.99
CA LEU A 154 -3.34 21.42 -11.86
C LEU A 154 -2.71 20.81 -10.60
N TYR A 155 -1.71 19.95 -10.77
CA TYR A 155 -1.00 19.35 -9.65
C TYR A 155 -0.18 20.38 -8.87
N PRO A 156 -0.06 20.28 -7.53
CA PRO A 156 0.62 21.27 -6.66
C PRO A 156 2.06 21.59 -7.07
N ALA A 157 2.57 22.77 -6.70
CA ALA A 157 4.00 23.05 -6.85
C ALA A 157 4.81 22.24 -5.82
N PRO A 158 6.10 21.96 -6.05
CA PRO A 158 6.89 21.17 -5.10
C PRO A 158 6.91 21.73 -3.68
N SER A 159 6.93 23.05 -3.49
CA SER A 159 6.86 23.68 -2.17
C SER A 159 5.53 23.44 -1.44
N ASP A 160 4.46 23.10 -2.16
CA ASP A 160 3.14 22.86 -1.57
C ASP A 160 3.02 21.43 -1.04
N VAL A 161 3.87 20.51 -1.51
CA VAL A 161 3.89 19.08 -1.13
C VAL A 161 4.86 18.88 0.04
N GLU A 162 4.58 19.57 1.15
CA GLU A 162 5.35 19.49 2.40
C GLU A 162 4.41 19.49 3.62
N ALA A 163 4.95 19.18 4.80
CA ALA A 163 4.19 19.12 6.05
C ALA A 163 3.55 20.48 6.43
N ASP A 164 4.16 21.58 6.04
CA ASP A 164 3.68 22.95 6.18
C ASP A 164 3.19 23.56 4.84
N GLY A 165 3.13 22.75 3.79
CA GLY A 165 2.71 23.16 2.46
C GLY A 165 1.19 23.18 2.27
N ALA A 166 0.74 23.84 1.20
CA ALA A 166 -0.69 24.01 0.90
C ALA A 166 -1.46 22.69 0.72
N VAL A 167 -0.79 21.61 0.32
CA VAL A 167 -1.40 20.27 0.21
C VAL A 167 -1.79 19.74 1.59
N ARG A 168 -0.97 19.98 2.62
CA ARG A 168 -1.23 19.52 3.99
C ARG A 168 -2.16 20.45 4.76
N LEU A 169 -2.10 21.77 4.51
CA LEU A 169 -2.85 22.78 5.27
C LEU A 169 -4.35 22.87 4.97
N GLN A 170 -4.89 21.96 4.14
CA GLN A 170 -6.32 21.90 3.86
C GLN A 170 -7.13 21.51 5.13
N PRO A 171 -8.28 22.15 5.41
CA PRO A 171 -9.03 22.00 6.67
C PRO A 171 -9.43 20.55 7.03
N GLU A 172 -9.72 19.73 6.04
CA GLU A 172 -10.11 18.33 6.18
C GLU A 172 -8.94 17.40 6.52
N ARG A 173 -7.71 17.85 6.29
CA ARG A 173 -6.51 17.05 6.50
C ARG A 173 -6.06 17.20 7.95
N ARG A 174 -5.90 16.08 8.64
CA ARG A 174 -5.48 16.03 10.06
C ARG A 174 -4.09 15.45 10.27
N TYR A 175 -3.53 14.82 9.25
CA TYR A 175 -2.31 14.03 9.39
C TYR A 175 -1.35 14.31 8.23
N TRP A 176 -0.05 14.31 8.54
CA TRP A 176 1.02 14.21 7.55
C TRP A 176 1.85 12.98 7.92
N PRO A 177 2.27 12.15 6.95
CA PRO A 177 3.03 10.96 7.27
C PRO A 177 4.37 11.33 7.91
N SER A 178 4.81 10.48 8.84
CA SER A 178 6.15 10.58 9.42
C SER A 178 7.11 9.64 8.69
N ASN A 179 8.34 10.07 8.46
CA ASN A 179 9.41 9.22 7.98
C ASN A 179 9.70 8.14 9.05
N PRO A 180 9.54 6.84 8.74
CA PRO A 180 9.68 5.77 9.73
C PRO A 180 11.12 5.57 10.21
N TRP A 181 12.12 6.14 9.52
CA TRP A 181 13.53 6.01 9.85
C TRP A 181 14.02 7.03 10.88
N ASP A 182 13.51 8.26 10.84
CA ASP A 182 13.90 9.33 11.79
C ASP A 182 12.75 9.79 12.70
N HIS A 183 11.53 9.31 12.45
CA HIS A 183 10.30 9.64 13.16
C HIS A 183 9.92 11.13 13.12
N ARG A 184 10.44 11.87 12.14
CA ARG A 184 10.04 13.24 11.83
C ARG A 184 9.02 13.25 10.71
N ASP A 185 8.49 14.41 10.39
CA ASP A 185 7.65 14.56 9.20
C ASP A 185 8.40 14.11 7.94
N MET A 186 7.67 13.39 7.09
CA MET A 186 8.18 12.98 5.79
C MET A 186 8.36 14.24 4.94
N THR A 187 9.54 14.47 4.38
CA THR A 187 9.84 15.70 3.63
C THR A 187 10.62 15.36 2.36
N GLN A 188 10.73 16.31 1.44
CA GLN A 188 11.46 16.08 0.20
C GLN A 188 12.98 16.07 0.41
N ARG A 189 13.59 14.87 0.47
CA ARG A 189 15.03 14.66 0.71
C ARG A 189 15.49 13.35 0.07
N GLY A 190 16.81 13.19 -0.11
CA GLY A 190 17.41 11.99 -0.71
C GLY A 190 17.74 10.84 0.25
N ASP A 191 17.33 10.91 1.52
CA ASP A 191 17.59 9.86 2.52
C ASP A 191 16.40 8.89 2.66
N ARG A 192 16.64 7.73 3.28
CA ARG A 192 15.63 6.66 3.41
C ARG A 192 14.38 7.15 4.13
N GLY A 193 13.22 6.73 3.61
CA GLY A 193 11.91 7.12 4.12
C GLY A 193 11.49 8.53 3.79
N SER A 194 12.37 9.35 3.19
CA SER A 194 12.01 10.61 2.57
C SER A 194 11.52 10.36 1.15
N PHE A 195 10.92 11.38 0.55
CA PHE A 195 10.44 11.30 -0.83
C PHE A 195 11.03 12.40 -1.69
N SER A 196 10.75 12.34 -2.99
CA SER A 196 10.88 13.46 -3.90
C SER A 196 9.59 13.61 -4.68
N TYR A 197 9.19 14.86 -4.93
CA TYR A 197 8.07 15.20 -5.77
C TYR A 197 8.56 16.04 -6.94
N THR A 198 8.15 15.65 -8.14
CA THR A 198 8.41 16.42 -9.36
C THR A 198 7.11 16.55 -10.12
N VAL A 199 6.91 17.71 -10.74
CA VAL A 199 5.71 18.02 -11.52
C VAL A 199 6.15 18.56 -12.87
N SER A 200 5.41 18.24 -13.93
CA SER A 200 5.69 18.80 -15.25
C SER A 200 5.50 20.32 -15.26
N PRO A 201 6.17 21.06 -16.17
CA PRO A 201 6.08 22.52 -16.22
C PRO A 201 4.66 23.07 -16.38
N ASP A 202 3.81 22.33 -17.11
CA ASP A 202 2.39 22.62 -17.33
C ASP A 202 1.47 22.11 -16.21
N ARG A 203 2.05 21.53 -15.14
CA ARG A 203 1.36 20.95 -13.98
C ARG A 203 0.32 19.88 -14.33
N SER A 204 0.48 19.23 -15.48
CA SER A 204 -0.43 18.18 -15.99
C SER A 204 -0.04 16.76 -15.58
N SER A 205 1.18 16.55 -15.07
CA SER A 205 1.66 15.26 -14.59
C SER A 205 2.65 15.41 -13.43
N TYR A 206 2.78 14.38 -12.61
CA TYR A 206 3.73 14.35 -11.51
C TYR A 206 4.37 12.97 -11.32
N THR A 207 5.51 12.97 -10.63
CA THR A 207 6.16 11.77 -10.10
C THR A 207 6.45 11.96 -8.62
N LEU A 208 5.96 11.03 -7.81
CA LEU A 208 6.30 10.85 -6.40
C LEU A 208 7.25 9.67 -6.28
N ARG A 209 8.34 9.83 -5.53
CA ARG A 209 9.35 8.78 -5.36
C ARG A 209 9.76 8.67 -3.91
N LEU A 210 9.51 7.53 -3.29
CA LEU A 210 9.98 7.16 -1.94
C LEU A 210 11.35 6.46 -2.02
N HIS A 211 12.29 6.92 -1.20
CA HIS A 211 13.60 6.30 -1.08
C HIS A 211 13.57 5.11 -0.09
N ARG A 212 13.61 3.88 -0.62
CA ARG A 212 13.52 2.64 0.16
C ARG A 212 14.89 2.14 0.60
N ALA A 213 14.92 1.25 1.60
CA ALA A 213 16.17 0.69 2.10
C ALA A 213 16.53 -0.68 1.53
N LEU A 214 15.54 -1.52 1.22
CA LEU A 214 15.77 -2.90 0.80
C LEU A 214 15.55 -3.17 -0.70
N LYS A 215 14.79 -2.30 -1.37
CA LYS A 215 14.43 -2.39 -2.77
C LYS A 215 14.78 -1.08 -3.45
N ASP A 216 14.67 -1.04 -4.78
CA ASP A 216 14.70 0.20 -5.55
C ASP A 216 13.65 1.18 -5.03
N ASP A 217 13.73 2.45 -5.42
CA ASP A 217 12.74 3.43 -4.98
C ASP A 217 11.30 3.03 -5.36
N TYR A 218 10.34 3.37 -4.51
CA TYR A 218 8.91 3.18 -4.82
C TYR A 218 8.39 4.43 -5.51
N VAL A 219 7.98 4.28 -6.77
CA VAL A 219 7.63 5.40 -7.65
C VAL A 219 6.15 5.35 -8.00
N LEU A 220 5.47 6.47 -7.83
CA LEU A 220 4.09 6.71 -8.21
C LEU A 220 4.06 7.82 -9.26
N HIS A 221 3.20 7.66 -10.25
CA HIS A 221 3.00 8.63 -11.32
C HIS A 221 1.53 9.03 -11.35
N GLY A 222 1.26 10.28 -11.72
CA GLY A 222 -0.09 10.74 -12.04
C GLY A 222 -0.09 11.69 -13.23
N SER A 223 -1.20 11.72 -13.95
CA SER A 223 -1.43 12.65 -15.06
C SER A 223 -2.89 13.09 -15.09
N ARG A 224 -3.15 14.27 -15.65
CA ARG A 224 -4.45 14.97 -15.67
C ARG A 224 -5.59 14.17 -16.35
N GLY A 225 -5.29 13.05 -17.01
CA GLY A 225 -6.26 12.09 -17.56
C GLY A 225 -6.33 10.73 -16.86
N ALA A 226 -5.56 10.50 -15.80
CA ALA A 226 -5.42 9.20 -15.13
C ALA A 226 -5.54 9.29 -13.60
N GLY A 227 -6.29 10.27 -13.09
CA GLY A 227 -6.60 10.30 -11.66
C GLY A 227 -7.35 9.02 -11.29
N VAL A 228 -6.80 8.21 -10.38
CA VAL A 228 -7.36 6.90 -10.01
C VAL A 228 -8.84 7.02 -9.60
N TRP A 229 -9.21 8.14 -8.97
CA TRP A 229 -10.59 8.45 -8.63
C TRP A 229 -11.48 8.78 -9.84
N ARG A 230 -10.95 9.50 -10.84
CA ARG A 230 -11.70 9.76 -12.07
C ARG A 230 -11.93 8.48 -12.85
N HIS A 231 -10.89 7.65 -13.01
CA HIS A 231 -11.05 6.32 -13.60
C HIS A 231 -12.07 5.48 -12.83
N LEU A 232 -12.03 5.47 -11.49
CA LEU A 232 -12.96 4.67 -10.68
C LEU A 232 -14.40 5.20 -10.76
N LEU A 233 -14.59 6.51 -10.83
CA LEU A 233 -15.89 7.15 -11.10
C LEU A 233 -16.38 6.81 -12.50
N ASP A 234 -15.55 7.01 -13.54
CA ASP A 234 -15.86 6.67 -14.92
C ASP A 234 -16.24 5.19 -15.05
N THR A 235 -15.59 4.28 -14.30
CA THR A 235 -15.92 2.84 -14.31
C THR A 235 -17.28 2.56 -13.68
N LEU A 236 -17.65 3.27 -12.61
CA LEU A 236 -18.95 3.14 -11.96
C LEU A 236 -20.06 3.73 -12.83
N GLU A 237 -19.82 4.90 -13.43
CA GLU A 237 -20.73 5.55 -14.36
C GLU A 237 -20.97 4.65 -15.59
N ASP A 238 -19.92 4.07 -16.16
CA ASP A 238 -20.02 3.16 -17.30
C ASP A 238 -20.85 1.90 -16.96
N GLU A 239 -20.76 1.37 -15.75
CA GLU A 239 -21.58 0.22 -15.32
C GLU A 239 -23.07 0.60 -15.18
N ILE A 240 -23.36 1.79 -14.66
CA ILE A 240 -24.73 2.31 -14.61
C ILE A 240 -25.27 2.50 -16.03
N LEU A 241 -24.48 3.09 -16.93
CA LEU A 241 -24.85 3.30 -18.33
C LEU A 241 -25.09 1.98 -19.08
N ARG A 242 -24.30 0.93 -18.81
CA ARG A 242 -24.55 -0.43 -19.34
C ARG A 242 -25.87 -1.02 -18.85
N ARG A 243 -26.26 -0.74 -17.61
CA ARG A 243 -27.58 -1.14 -17.09
C ARG A 243 -28.69 -0.34 -17.77
N SER A 244 -28.53 0.96 -17.92
CA SER A 244 -29.47 1.83 -18.62
C SER A 244 -29.70 1.39 -20.08
N GLY A 245 -28.64 1.01 -20.80
CA GLY A 245 -28.78 0.48 -22.16
C GLY A 245 -29.62 -0.78 -22.25
N ARG A 246 -29.49 -1.69 -21.28
CA ARG A 246 -30.34 -2.89 -21.20
C ARG A 246 -31.81 -2.55 -20.92
N ILE A 247 -32.07 -1.50 -20.14
CA ILE A 247 -33.43 -1.01 -19.90
C ILE A 247 -34.03 -0.45 -21.20
N LEU A 248 -33.30 0.41 -21.91
CA LEU A 248 -33.74 0.98 -23.19
C LEU A 248 -33.99 -0.10 -24.26
N SER A 249 -33.14 -1.13 -24.33
CA SER A 249 -33.37 -2.30 -25.19
C SER A 249 -34.68 -3.02 -24.84
N GLY A 250 -34.96 -3.20 -23.55
CA GLY A 250 -36.25 -3.76 -23.09
C GLY A 250 -37.46 -2.90 -23.47
N TYR A 251 -37.32 -1.58 -23.54
CA TYR A 251 -38.39 -0.69 -24.03
C TYR A 251 -38.65 -0.86 -25.53
N VAL A 252 -37.59 -1.05 -26.34
CA VAL A 252 -37.72 -1.36 -27.77
C VAL A 252 -38.44 -2.69 -27.97
N ASP A 253 -38.09 -3.71 -27.19
CA ASP A 253 -38.71 -5.04 -27.28
C ASP A 253 -40.20 -5.00 -26.91
N ARG A 254 -40.54 -4.29 -25.83
CA ARG A 254 -41.93 -4.09 -25.41
C ARG A 254 -42.72 -3.33 -26.46
N TRP A 255 -42.16 -2.24 -26.98
CA TRP A 255 -42.79 -1.46 -28.04
C TRP A 255 -43.10 -2.34 -29.27
N SER A 256 -42.14 -3.17 -29.68
CA SER A 256 -42.33 -4.11 -30.79
C SER A 256 -43.50 -5.06 -30.56
N LEU A 257 -43.65 -5.61 -29.34
CA LEU A 257 -44.78 -6.48 -29.00
C LEU A 257 -46.13 -5.75 -29.06
N GLU A 258 -46.18 -4.52 -28.56
CA GLU A 258 -47.39 -3.68 -28.53
C GLU A 258 -47.77 -3.16 -29.92
N HIS A 259 -46.78 -2.95 -30.80
CA HIS A 259 -46.94 -2.37 -32.13
C HIS A 259 -46.74 -3.39 -33.26
N SER A 260 -47.09 -4.65 -32.99
CA SER A 260 -47.16 -5.72 -34.00
C SER A 260 -45.85 -5.96 -34.78
N GLY A 261 -44.71 -5.85 -34.10
CA GLY A 261 -43.38 -6.02 -34.69
C GLY A 261 -42.78 -4.74 -35.27
N THR A 262 -43.46 -3.59 -35.15
CA THR A 262 -42.94 -2.29 -35.58
C THR A 262 -41.98 -1.73 -34.53
N LEU A 263 -40.79 -1.33 -34.94
CA LEU A 263 -39.80 -0.70 -34.07
C LEU A 263 -40.10 0.79 -33.88
N PRO A 264 -39.80 1.38 -32.71
CA PRO A 264 -39.89 2.82 -32.53
C PRO A 264 -38.87 3.53 -33.42
N THR A 265 -39.13 4.79 -33.75
CA THR A 265 -38.17 5.69 -34.39
C THR A 265 -37.26 6.33 -33.34
N ILE A 266 -36.15 6.93 -33.77
CA ILE A 266 -35.26 7.69 -32.86
C ILE A 266 -35.97 8.86 -32.17
N VAL A 267 -36.97 9.47 -32.82
CA VAL A 267 -37.76 10.57 -32.23
C VAL A 267 -38.65 10.05 -31.11
N GLU A 268 -39.20 8.84 -31.25
CA GLU A 268 -40.02 8.19 -30.24
C GLU A 268 -39.19 7.62 -29.09
N MET A 269 -37.96 7.16 -29.38
CA MET A 269 -36.94 6.77 -28.40
C MET A 269 -36.29 8.00 -27.77
N THR A 270 -37.08 8.82 -27.09
CA THR A 270 -36.64 9.97 -26.27
C THR A 270 -37.46 10.05 -24.98
N PRO A 271 -36.99 10.74 -23.93
CA PRO A 271 -37.74 10.90 -22.69
C PRO A 271 -39.12 11.54 -22.90
N GLU A 272 -39.21 12.49 -23.83
CA GLU A 272 -40.45 13.16 -24.22
C GLU A 272 -41.20 12.47 -25.37
N GLY A 273 -40.57 11.48 -25.99
CA GLY A 273 -41.11 10.72 -27.11
C GLY A 273 -42.17 9.72 -26.68
N ALA A 274 -42.80 9.07 -27.66
CA ALA A 274 -43.88 8.12 -27.39
C ALA A 274 -43.45 6.93 -26.51
N VAL A 275 -42.19 6.48 -26.62
CA VAL A 275 -41.64 5.42 -25.75
C VAL A 275 -41.40 5.96 -24.33
N GLY A 276 -40.86 7.17 -24.19
CA GLY A 276 -40.62 7.79 -22.89
C GLY A 276 -41.91 8.11 -22.14
N ALA A 277 -42.95 8.55 -22.85
CA ALA A 277 -44.26 8.85 -22.25
C ALA A 277 -44.94 7.64 -21.59
N THR A 278 -44.58 6.41 -21.99
CA THR A 278 -45.13 5.18 -21.40
C THR A 278 -44.27 4.60 -20.27
N HIS A 279 -43.08 5.16 -20.01
CA HIS A 279 -42.11 4.65 -19.04
C HIS A 279 -41.69 5.74 -18.05
N VAL A 280 -42.31 5.73 -16.86
CA VAL A 280 -42.00 6.66 -15.77
C VAL A 280 -40.60 6.49 -15.17
N ASP A 281 -39.94 5.37 -15.48
CA ASP A 281 -38.61 4.98 -15.00
C ASP A 281 -37.52 5.18 -16.05
N TRP A 282 -37.67 6.19 -16.93
CA TRP A 282 -36.69 6.49 -17.97
C TRP A 282 -35.27 6.63 -17.38
N PRO A 283 -34.25 5.96 -17.96
CA PRO A 283 -32.90 6.00 -17.40
C PRO A 283 -32.32 7.41 -17.30
N SER A 284 -31.68 7.71 -16.17
CA SER A 284 -30.98 8.98 -15.94
C SER A 284 -29.49 8.87 -16.26
N TYR A 285 -28.87 10.02 -16.58
CA TYR A 285 -27.44 10.19 -16.67
C TYR A 285 -26.87 10.46 -15.27
N PRO A 286 -25.88 9.68 -14.78
CA PRO A 286 -25.44 9.75 -13.39
C PRO A 286 -24.77 11.07 -12.96
N VAL A 287 -24.32 11.90 -13.89
CA VAL A 287 -23.52 13.10 -13.59
C VAL A 287 -24.39 14.32 -13.30
N ASP A 288 -25.52 14.47 -13.98
CA ASP A 288 -26.43 15.61 -13.83
C ASP A 288 -27.85 15.21 -13.36
N ASP A 289 -28.07 13.92 -13.08
CA ASP A 289 -29.38 13.31 -12.78
C ASP A 289 -30.47 13.59 -13.83
N GLY A 290 -30.09 14.08 -15.02
CA GLY A 290 -30.99 14.34 -16.14
C GLY A 290 -31.38 13.06 -16.87
N PRO A 291 -32.45 13.04 -17.68
CA PRO A 291 -32.80 11.86 -18.44
C PRO A 291 -31.76 11.60 -19.54
N MET A 292 -31.41 10.34 -19.79
CA MET A 292 -30.56 9.97 -20.93
C MET A 292 -31.24 10.36 -22.24
N ARG A 293 -30.47 10.94 -23.17
CA ARG A 293 -30.95 11.43 -24.46
C ARG A 293 -30.14 10.87 -25.62
N PRO A 294 -30.70 10.90 -26.86
CA PRO A 294 -29.92 10.60 -28.04
C PRO A 294 -28.73 11.55 -28.22
N GLY A 295 -27.60 11.01 -28.62
CA GLY A 295 -26.36 11.78 -28.83
C GLY A 295 -25.17 10.86 -29.11
N THR A 296 -23.99 11.45 -29.25
CA THR A 296 -22.73 10.73 -29.53
C THR A 296 -21.68 10.89 -28.42
N GLU A 297 -22.01 11.62 -27.35
CA GLU A 297 -21.11 11.89 -26.23
C GLU A 297 -21.30 10.85 -25.11
N PRO A 298 -20.31 10.60 -24.25
CA PRO A 298 -20.48 9.76 -23.06
C PRO A 298 -21.72 10.15 -22.24
N GLY A 299 -22.51 9.15 -21.84
CA GLY A 299 -23.80 9.35 -21.17
C GLY A 299 -25.03 9.42 -22.08
N SER A 300 -24.83 9.45 -23.40
CA SER A 300 -25.89 9.44 -24.40
C SER A 300 -25.98 8.09 -25.16
N TYR A 301 -26.96 7.97 -26.06
CA TYR A 301 -27.10 6.78 -26.91
C TYR A 301 -27.39 7.12 -28.37
N THR A 302 -27.00 6.23 -29.27
CA THR A 302 -27.47 6.22 -30.66
C THR A 302 -28.41 5.03 -30.87
N TYR A 303 -29.47 5.26 -31.64
CA TYR A 303 -30.45 4.23 -31.97
C TYR A 303 -30.86 4.29 -33.44
N SER A 304 -30.88 3.13 -34.10
CA SER A 304 -31.26 2.99 -35.50
C SER A 304 -32.12 1.73 -35.68
N PRO A 305 -33.41 1.87 -35.99
CA PRO A 305 -34.27 0.73 -36.30
C PRO A 305 -33.98 0.20 -37.71
N GLY A 306 -33.94 -1.12 -37.86
CA GLY A 306 -33.83 -1.83 -39.14
C GLY A 306 -35.20 -2.23 -39.69
N ALA A 307 -35.29 -2.37 -41.01
CA ALA A 307 -36.55 -2.75 -41.69
C ALA A 307 -36.96 -4.22 -41.46
N ASP A 308 -36.01 -5.05 -41.02
CA ASP A 308 -36.17 -6.49 -40.79
C ASP A 308 -36.51 -6.85 -39.34
N GLY A 309 -36.75 -5.84 -38.48
CA GLY A 309 -37.01 -6.03 -37.04
C GLY A 309 -35.73 -6.08 -36.19
N SER A 310 -34.56 -6.00 -36.80
CA SER A 310 -33.30 -5.76 -36.09
C SER A 310 -33.16 -4.28 -35.73
N TYR A 311 -32.42 -3.95 -34.68
CA TYR A 311 -32.07 -2.58 -34.34
C TYR A 311 -30.65 -2.47 -33.79
N ALA A 312 -30.00 -1.35 -34.09
CA ALA A 312 -28.76 -0.96 -33.44
C ALA A 312 -29.10 0.01 -32.29
N LEU A 313 -28.71 -0.36 -31.07
CA LEU A 313 -28.73 0.52 -29.91
C LEU A 313 -27.33 0.51 -29.31
N ARG A 314 -26.72 1.69 -29.23
CA ARG A 314 -25.37 1.87 -28.72
C ARG A 314 -25.36 2.92 -27.63
N ILE A 315 -24.77 2.56 -26.49
CA ILE A 315 -24.55 3.47 -25.37
C ILE A 315 -23.12 3.97 -25.44
N HIS A 316 -22.94 5.29 -25.38
CA HIS A 316 -21.63 5.92 -25.38
C HIS A 316 -21.13 6.02 -23.92
N LEU A 317 -20.03 5.32 -23.65
CA LEU A 317 -19.38 5.23 -22.35
C LEU A 317 -18.11 6.08 -22.33
N HIS A 318 -17.53 6.32 -21.15
CA HIS A 318 -16.22 6.95 -21.04
C HIS A 318 -15.11 6.03 -21.59
N ALA A 319 -15.23 4.71 -21.39
CA ALA A 319 -14.27 3.72 -21.86
C ALA A 319 -14.51 3.22 -23.31
N GLY A 320 -15.47 3.79 -24.05
CA GLY A 320 -15.79 3.40 -25.43
C GLY A 320 -17.28 3.22 -25.67
N ASP A 321 -17.67 2.31 -26.55
CA ASP A 321 -19.08 2.06 -26.88
C ASP A 321 -19.56 0.72 -26.30
N PHE A 322 -20.83 0.67 -25.92
CA PHE A 322 -21.52 -0.57 -25.55
C PHE A 322 -22.74 -0.79 -26.46
N ASP A 323 -22.62 -1.78 -27.36
CA ASP A 323 -23.71 -2.21 -28.23
C ASP A 323 -24.65 -3.17 -27.49
N VAL A 324 -25.95 -2.83 -27.48
CA VAL A 324 -27.03 -3.61 -26.86
C VAL A 324 -28.20 -3.82 -27.83
N GLY A 325 -27.99 -3.51 -29.11
CA GLY A 325 -28.94 -3.81 -30.19
C GLY A 325 -29.12 -5.30 -30.45
N GLY A 326 -30.16 -5.66 -31.19
CA GLY A 326 -30.49 -7.04 -31.52
C GLY A 326 -31.77 -7.15 -32.34
N ASP A 327 -32.34 -8.35 -32.38
CA ASP A 327 -33.61 -8.62 -33.05
C ASP A 327 -34.77 -8.48 -32.06
N ALA A 328 -35.69 -7.55 -32.33
CA ALA A 328 -36.83 -7.36 -31.46
C ALA A 328 -37.84 -8.51 -31.60
N PRO A 329 -38.51 -8.92 -30.50
CA PRO A 329 -39.52 -9.95 -30.55
C PRO A 329 -40.72 -9.53 -31.39
N ARG A 330 -41.30 -10.49 -32.12
CA ARG A 330 -42.56 -10.30 -32.85
C ARG A 330 -43.67 -11.10 -32.18
N PRO A 331 -44.91 -10.58 -32.13
CA PRO A 331 -46.04 -11.36 -31.67
C PRO A 331 -46.17 -12.63 -32.53
N ALA A 332 -46.38 -13.77 -31.88
CA ALA A 332 -46.69 -15.01 -32.59
C ALA A 332 -48.00 -14.82 -33.36
N ALA A 333 -48.03 -15.22 -34.64
CA ALA A 333 -49.27 -15.24 -35.40
C ALA A 333 -50.32 -16.06 -34.64
N PRO A 334 -51.55 -15.57 -34.46
CA PRO A 334 -52.58 -16.34 -33.77
C PRO A 334 -52.75 -17.70 -34.47
N PRO A 335 -52.92 -18.81 -33.72
CA PRO A 335 -53.15 -20.10 -34.34
C PRO A 335 -54.37 -19.98 -35.24
N HIS A 336 -54.21 -20.34 -36.52
CA HIS A 336 -55.32 -20.38 -37.46
C HIS A 336 -56.45 -21.20 -36.82
N SER A 337 -57.57 -20.52 -36.54
CA SER A 337 -58.84 -21.16 -36.25
C SER A 337 -59.13 -22.11 -37.41
N THR A 338 -58.92 -23.41 -37.18
CA THR A 338 -59.53 -24.44 -38.00
C THR A 338 -61.03 -24.33 -37.71
N GLY A 339 -61.74 -23.64 -38.60
CA GLY A 339 -63.19 -23.53 -38.55
C GLY A 339 -63.81 -24.91 -38.38
N ALA A 340 -64.65 -25.06 -37.36
CA ALA A 340 -65.60 -26.16 -37.31
C ALA A 340 -66.75 -25.87 -38.31
N PRO A 341 -67.29 -26.90 -38.97
CA PRO A 341 -68.43 -26.79 -39.88
C PRO A 341 -69.73 -26.39 -39.18
#